data_AF-A0A3T0D7U3-F1
#
_entry.id   AF-A0A3T0D7U3-F1
#
_cell.length_a   1.000
_cell.length_b   1.000
_cell.length_c   1.000
_cell.angle_alpha   90.00
_cell.angle_beta   90.00
_cell.angle_gamma   90.00
#
_symmetry.space_group_name_H-M   'P 1'
#
loop_
_entity.id
_entity.type
_entity.pdbx_description
1 polymer ?
#
loop_
_entity_poly.entity_id
_entity_poly.type
_entity_poly.pdbx_seq_one_letter_code
_entity_poly.pdbx_strand_id
1 'polypeptide(L)'
;MSWIKLIGLDLVLITFYIFVMFLLKRYIISRFHKSKDKEKAATKLNSFFVRAIFIVSLVIGALAGFSIAVIIKKQLEMIEFFLLMLVLILELSIIVMIFSTDIQEKLFNQRLKALFVIRQFVAVLLGVIAMFFINLIPLFANLKTNEFKYIYLFPVTLFIGFYIFYLILLNLQYPKKELKTDKNSNIKETLNKFNLGNIKVIVLDTLGQKFANLFAAGVFKPQLLVTSYALENLKEDQFQAIMVHEIGHIKRKHVRKILLGWVITIFYYLAFVYGLESLIDYFVQDIVIFNIVILAILLAGTLQLFLLISYIGRIAEIEADLFVLKSGVDREVYENALKSIYALNYIKGDVSKPLEKIQSHPSLKKRIRILTDVEKKQYKEYFPPFKKVYSTLIAAMVVFFTSYITFGILLPNNNLIKDSANIEKIRLIKYVSASTDVGRNGKKVNLRVEKSITDKKEIQDILRCIRKIKTKSDFANTLFERDYEIEIYKKNSQPTIYSFSSSSGVIMKYVLAEDFVKGGSRPWVGVNKELGKVISKYFNSNEN
;
A
#
# COMPACT_ATOMS: atom_id res chain seq x y z
N MET A 1 -7.87 11.85 31.00
CA MET A 1 -7.96 12.20 29.56
C MET A 1 -7.17 11.19 28.74
N SER A 2 -7.72 10.72 27.61
CA SER A 2 -7.04 9.75 26.72
C SER A 2 -5.70 10.28 26.19
N TRP A 3 -5.59 11.58 25.92
CA TRP A 3 -4.36 12.24 25.49
C TRP A 3 -3.19 12.11 26.48
N ILE A 4 -3.44 12.22 27.79
CA ILE A 4 -2.41 12.03 28.82
C ILE A 4 -1.88 10.59 28.79
N LYS A 5 -2.76 9.60 28.58
CA LYS A 5 -2.36 8.19 28.45
C LYS A 5 -1.55 7.95 27.18
N LEU A 6 -1.91 8.61 26.07
CA LEU A 6 -1.20 8.51 24.80
C LEU A 6 0.21 9.12 24.88
N ILE A 7 0.35 10.32 25.47
CA ILE A 7 1.66 10.94 25.71
C ILE A 7 2.50 10.09 26.66
N GLY A 8 1.91 9.56 27.72
CA GLY A 8 2.61 8.66 28.65
C GLY A 8 3.10 7.38 27.97
N LEU A 9 2.26 6.76 27.14
CA LEU A 9 2.63 5.58 26.34
C LEU A 9 3.79 5.88 25.39
N ASP A 10 3.69 7.00 24.67
CA ASP A 10 4.68 7.41 23.68
C ASP A 10 6.06 7.66 24.32
N LEU A 11 6.10 8.43 25.43
CA LEU A 11 7.32 8.64 26.21
C LEU A 11 7.94 7.32 26.71
N VAL A 12 7.13 6.36 27.16
CA VAL A 12 7.60 5.04 27.59
C VAL A 12 8.21 4.27 26.42
N LEU A 13 7.55 4.26 25.26
CA LEU A 13 8.03 3.56 24.06
C LEU A 13 9.33 4.16 23.53
N ILE A 14 9.43 5.49 23.47
CA ILE A 14 10.63 6.21 23.05
C ILE A 14 11.78 5.95 24.02
N THR A 15 11.54 6.07 25.31
CA THR A 15 12.57 5.82 26.33
C THR A 15 13.09 4.40 26.25
N PHE A 16 12.18 3.42 26.11
CA PHE A 16 12.55 2.03 25.91
C PHE A 16 13.34 1.83 24.60
N TYR A 17 12.94 2.46 23.50
CA TYR A 17 13.65 2.37 22.23
C TYR A 17 15.07 2.93 22.32
N ILE A 18 15.24 4.11 22.92
CA ILE A 18 16.56 4.73 23.15
C ILE A 18 17.43 3.80 24.00
N PHE A 19 16.87 3.20 25.05
CA PHE A 19 17.59 2.24 25.89
C PHE A 19 18.06 1.01 25.08
N VAL A 20 17.18 0.41 24.27
CA VAL A 20 17.54 -0.72 23.40
C VAL A 20 18.63 -0.32 22.39
N MET A 21 18.50 0.85 21.77
CA MET A 21 19.50 1.38 20.83
C MET A 21 20.85 1.64 21.50
N PHE A 22 20.87 2.10 22.76
CA PHE A 22 22.08 2.27 23.55
C PHE A 22 22.76 0.92 23.87
N LEU A 23 21.98 -0.09 24.25
CA LEU A 23 22.50 -1.45 24.46
C LEU A 23 23.09 -2.04 23.17
N LEU A 24 22.38 -1.89 22.05
CA LEU A 24 22.85 -2.33 20.72
C LEU A 24 24.17 -1.63 20.35
N LYS A 25 24.23 -0.30 20.50
CA LYS A 25 25.45 0.50 20.28
C LYS A 25 26.63 -0.04 21.09
N ARG A 26 26.44 -0.22 22.41
CA ARG A 26 27.49 -0.70 23.31
C ARG A 26 27.97 -2.10 22.92
N TYR A 27 27.04 -3.01 22.60
CA TYR A 27 27.36 -4.37 22.16
C TYR A 27 28.18 -4.38 20.86
N ILE A 28 27.71 -3.65 19.85
CA ILE A 28 28.34 -3.59 18.52
C ILE A 28 29.75 -3.03 18.62
N ILE A 29 29.92 -1.87 19.27
CA ILE A 29 31.21 -1.20 19.40
C ILE A 29 32.18 -2.08 20.20
N SER A 30 31.75 -2.64 21.33
CA SER A 30 32.59 -3.53 22.13
C SER A 30 33.07 -4.74 21.32
N ARG A 31 32.17 -5.37 20.55
CA ARG A 31 32.53 -6.54 19.76
C ARG A 31 33.43 -6.21 18.58
N PHE A 32 33.24 -5.04 17.98
CA PHE A 32 34.13 -4.52 16.94
C PHE A 32 35.55 -4.28 17.47
N HIS A 33 35.71 -3.65 18.64
CA HIS A 33 37.02 -3.42 19.25
C HIS A 33 37.76 -4.72 19.57
N LYS A 34 37.04 -5.74 20.08
CA LYS A 34 37.62 -7.07 20.38
C LYS A 34 37.96 -7.91 19.15
N SER A 35 37.52 -7.53 17.95
CA SER A 35 37.83 -8.30 16.73
C SER A 35 39.26 -8.03 16.24
N LYS A 36 39.97 -9.09 15.87
CA LYS A 36 41.27 -9.02 15.18
C LYS A 36 41.11 -8.56 13.72
N ASP A 37 40.16 -9.17 13.01
CA ASP A 37 39.78 -8.77 11.65
C ASP A 37 38.69 -7.70 11.72
N LYS A 38 39.08 -6.45 11.46
CA LYS A 38 38.19 -5.29 11.57
C LYS A 38 37.18 -5.22 10.44
N GLU A 39 37.60 -5.48 9.20
CA GLU A 39 36.74 -5.36 8.02
C GLU A 39 35.61 -6.40 8.04
N LYS A 40 35.95 -7.66 8.33
CA LYS A 40 34.96 -8.74 8.45
C LYS A 40 34.01 -8.51 9.62
N ALA A 41 34.53 -7.99 10.74
CA ALA A 41 33.70 -7.63 11.89
C ALA A 41 32.76 -6.47 11.57
N ALA A 42 33.22 -5.41 10.91
CA ALA A 42 32.39 -4.29 10.48
C ALA A 42 31.23 -4.76 9.60
N THR A 43 31.52 -5.58 8.59
CA THR A 43 30.52 -6.14 7.68
C THR A 43 29.48 -6.99 8.42
N LYS A 44 29.93 -7.89 9.31
CA LYS A 44 29.04 -8.77 10.09
C LYS A 44 28.18 -7.98 11.08
N LEU A 45 28.78 -7.05 11.80
CA LEU A 45 28.11 -6.26 12.84
C LEU A 45 27.15 -5.24 12.23
N ASN A 46 27.50 -4.61 11.11
CA ASN A 46 26.57 -3.73 10.37
C ASN A 46 25.35 -4.53 9.87
N SER A 47 25.58 -5.71 9.30
CA SER A 47 24.48 -6.60 8.88
C SER A 47 23.58 -7.02 10.04
N PHE A 48 24.15 -7.30 11.21
CA PHE A 48 23.40 -7.58 12.43
C PHE A 48 22.61 -6.35 12.89
N PHE A 49 23.24 -5.18 12.92
CA PHE A 49 22.66 -3.92 13.36
C PHE A 49 21.42 -3.53 12.53
N VAL A 50 21.53 -3.56 11.20
CA VAL A 50 20.40 -3.23 10.31
C VAL A 50 19.21 -4.16 10.56
N ARG A 51 19.46 -5.47 10.74
CA ARG A 51 18.40 -6.45 11.05
C ARG A 51 17.80 -6.23 12.44
N ALA A 52 18.64 -5.92 13.43
CA ALA A 52 18.21 -5.66 14.80
C ALA A 52 17.31 -4.41 14.84
N ILE A 53 17.72 -3.31 14.21
CA ILE A 53 16.88 -2.10 14.10
C ILE A 53 15.54 -2.44 13.46
N PHE A 54 15.55 -3.11 12.30
CA PHE A 54 14.31 -3.46 11.60
C PHE A 54 13.34 -4.24 12.50
N ILE A 55 13.82 -5.26 13.21
CA ILE A 55 13.00 -6.07 14.11
C ILE A 55 12.50 -5.23 15.30
N VAL A 56 13.37 -4.45 15.94
CA VAL A 56 12.99 -3.65 17.10
C VAL A 56 11.98 -2.57 16.70
N SER A 57 12.20 -1.85 15.60
CA SER A 57 11.25 -0.85 15.08
C SER A 57 9.90 -1.49 14.74
N LEU A 58 9.90 -2.69 14.15
CA LEU A 58 8.67 -3.41 13.82
C LEU A 58 7.88 -3.78 15.09
N VAL A 59 8.55 -4.33 16.10
CA VAL A 59 7.93 -4.73 17.36
C VAL A 59 7.37 -3.51 18.10
N ILE A 60 8.14 -2.42 18.20
CA ILE A 60 7.70 -1.20 18.88
C ILE A 60 6.55 -0.54 18.12
N GLY A 61 6.63 -0.45 16.79
CA GLY A 61 5.54 0.07 15.98
C GLY A 61 4.24 -0.73 16.13
N ALA A 62 4.34 -2.07 16.19
CA ALA A 62 3.19 -2.94 16.42
C ALA A 62 2.60 -2.77 17.83
N LEU A 63 3.45 -2.73 18.86
CA LEU A 63 3.03 -2.50 20.25
C LEU A 63 2.36 -1.13 20.41
N ALA A 64 2.92 -0.10 19.78
CA ALA A 64 2.35 1.24 19.78
C ALA A 64 1.00 1.27 19.09
N GLY A 65 0.91 0.75 17.86
CA GLY A 65 -0.34 0.69 17.10
C GLY A 65 -1.45 -0.04 17.88
N PHE A 66 -1.13 -1.19 18.47
CA PHE A 66 -2.07 -1.93 19.31
C PHE A 66 -2.49 -1.14 20.56
N SER A 67 -1.53 -0.56 21.28
CA SER A 67 -1.80 0.19 22.51
C SER A 67 -2.62 1.44 22.25
N ILE A 68 -2.30 2.19 21.18
CA ILE A 68 -3.09 3.35 20.73
C ILE A 68 -4.51 2.89 20.38
N ALA A 69 -4.67 1.80 19.63
CA ALA A 69 -5.99 1.26 19.27
C ALA A 69 -6.82 0.83 20.51
N VAL A 70 -6.18 0.33 21.57
CA VAL A 70 -6.87 -0.02 22.84
C VAL A 70 -7.25 1.23 23.64
N ILE A 71 -6.38 2.23 23.69
CA ILE A 71 -6.64 3.50 24.42
C ILE A 71 -7.74 4.31 23.72
N ILE A 72 -7.74 4.29 22.40
CA ILE A 72 -8.76 4.89 21.54
C ILE A 72 -9.98 3.97 21.50
N LYS A 73 -10.83 4.02 22.53
CA LYS A 73 -12.17 3.40 22.45
C LYS A 73 -13.00 4.12 21.39
N LYS A 74 -13.37 3.42 20.31
CA LYS A 74 -14.43 3.64 19.28
C LYS A 74 -14.69 5.06 18.70
N GLN A 75 -14.06 6.13 19.19
CA GLN A 75 -14.55 7.51 18.99
C GLN A 75 -13.45 8.59 18.87
N LEU A 76 -12.16 8.27 19.04
CA LEU A 76 -11.12 9.16 18.50
C LEU A 76 -11.04 8.88 17.00
N GLU A 77 -11.04 9.96 16.22
CA GLU A 77 -11.13 9.93 14.77
C GLU A 77 -9.94 9.17 14.19
N MET A 78 -10.14 8.31 13.19
CA MET A 78 -9.03 7.58 12.53
C MET A 78 -7.87 8.50 12.15
N ILE A 79 -8.13 9.77 11.89
CA ILE A 79 -7.13 10.81 11.65
C ILE A 79 -6.17 10.98 12.83
N GLU A 80 -6.68 11.04 14.06
CA GLU A 80 -5.87 11.18 15.28
C GLU A 80 -4.93 9.97 15.47
N PHE A 81 -5.44 8.75 15.20
CA PHE A 81 -4.61 7.55 15.18
C PHE A 81 -3.46 7.67 14.18
N PHE A 82 -3.75 8.10 12.95
CA PHE A 82 -2.74 8.26 11.91
C PHE A 82 -1.72 9.35 12.26
N LEU A 83 -2.16 10.49 12.81
CA LEU A 83 -1.27 11.56 13.24
C LEU A 83 -0.34 11.11 14.37
N LEU A 84 -0.85 10.36 15.36
CA LEU A 84 -0.02 9.78 16.42
C LEU A 84 1.01 8.79 15.87
N MET A 85 0.62 7.95 14.90
CA MET A 85 1.55 7.05 14.23
C MET A 85 2.61 7.81 13.43
N LEU A 86 2.28 8.96 12.82
CA LEU A 86 3.27 9.81 12.15
C LEU A 86 4.31 10.34 13.15
N VAL A 87 3.87 10.89 14.28
CA VAL A 87 4.75 11.43 15.33
C VAL A 87 5.72 10.33 15.78
N LEU A 88 5.20 9.15 16.12
CA LEU A 88 6.02 8.01 16.52
C LEU A 88 7.03 7.61 15.44
N ILE A 89 6.60 7.51 14.16
CA ILE A 89 7.50 7.14 13.06
C ILE A 89 8.62 8.19 12.91
N LEU A 90 8.30 9.47 13.05
CA LEU A 90 9.30 10.54 13.00
C LEU A 90 10.30 10.42 14.14
N GLU A 91 9.85 10.24 15.37
CA GLU A 91 10.72 10.08 16.54
C GLU A 91 11.62 8.85 16.43
N LEU A 92 11.05 7.70 16.05
CA LEU A 92 11.81 6.49 15.80
C LEU A 92 12.84 6.70 14.68
N SER A 93 12.49 7.43 13.61
CA SER A 93 13.42 7.72 12.51
C SER A 93 14.60 8.59 12.95
N ILE A 94 14.36 9.58 13.82
CA ILE A 94 15.39 10.46 14.37
C ILE A 94 16.33 9.66 15.28
N ILE A 95 15.78 8.84 16.16
CA ILE A 95 16.58 7.97 17.05
C ILE A 95 17.43 7.02 16.22
N VAL A 96 16.84 6.34 15.22
CA VAL A 96 17.60 5.47 14.31
C VAL A 96 18.71 6.23 13.60
N MET A 97 18.43 7.43 13.08
CA MET A 97 19.43 8.24 12.39
C MET A 97 20.61 8.57 13.31
N ILE A 98 20.37 9.07 14.51
CA ILE A 98 21.44 9.46 15.45
C ILE A 98 22.33 8.25 15.81
N PHE A 99 21.71 7.14 16.21
CA PHE A 99 22.46 5.95 16.62
C PHE A 99 23.15 5.26 15.44
N SER A 100 22.50 5.18 14.27
CA SER A 100 23.10 4.56 13.09
C SER A 100 24.31 5.34 12.58
N THR A 101 24.24 6.66 12.54
CA THR A 101 25.36 7.54 12.17
C THR A 101 26.56 7.30 13.09
N ASP A 102 26.39 7.37 14.41
CA ASP A 102 27.50 7.16 15.36
C ASP A 102 28.09 5.74 15.30
N ILE A 103 27.24 4.71 15.16
CA ILE A 103 27.70 3.32 15.05
C ILE A 103 28.48 3.13 13.75
N GLN A 104 27.98 3.65 12.62
CA GLN A 104 28.60 3.48 11.31
C GLN A 104 29.91 4.26 11.17
N GLU A 105 30.03 5.46 11.75
CA GLU A 105 31.31 6.18 11.83
C GLU A 105 32.42 5.32 12.45
N LYS A 106 32.10 4.63 13.56
CA LYS A 106 33.06 3.76 14.27
C LYS A 106 33.33 2.47 13.51
N LEU A 107 32.29 1.79 13.02
CA LEU A 107 32.44 0.52 12.32
C LEU A 107 33.22 0.66 11.02
N PHE A 108 32.96 1.72 10.26
CA PHE A 108 33.57 1.93 8.95
C PHE A 108 34.83 2.78 9.01
N ASN A 109 35.20 3.29 10.20
CA ASN A 109 36.28 4.25 10.38
C ASN A 109 36.15 5.40 9.35
N GLN A 110 34.97 6.02 9.35
CA GLN A 110 34.62 7.13 8.48
C GLN A 110 34.29 8.36 9.33
N ARG A 111 34.53 9.55 8.78
CA ARG A 111 34.21 10.81 9.45
C ARG A 111 33.23 11.59 8.58
N LEU A 112 31.97 11.64 9.00
CA LEU A 112 30.93 12.32 8.25
C LEU A 112 31.04 13.83 8.48
N LYS A 113 30.88 14.62 7.41
CA LYS A 113 30.80 16.08 7.54
C LYS A 113 29.48 16.44 8.21
N ALA A 114 29.46 17.50 9.02
CA ALA A 114 28.21 17.98 9.65
C ALA A 114 27.08 18.23 8.63
N LEU A 115 27.44 18.72 7.44
CA LEU A 115 26.51 18.91 6.33
C LEU A 115 25.81 17.61 5.89
N PHE A 116 26.47 16.45 5.97
CA PHE A 116 25.86 15.16 5.67
C PHE A 116 24.72 14.86 6.63
N VAL A 117 24.96 15.01 7.93
CA VAL A 117 23.98 14.71 8.99
C VAL A 117 22.76 15.63 8.87
N ILE A 118 22.98 16.93 8.62
CA ILE A 118 21.90 17.91 8.41
C ILE A 118 21.06 17.53 7.18
N ARG A 119 21.72 17.20 6.05
CA ARG A 119 21.02 16.80 4.83
C ARG A 119 20.26 15.49 4.99
N GLN A 120 20.84 14.52 5.69
CA GLN A 120 20.19 13.25 6.01
C GLN A 120 18.92 13.49 6.84
N PHE A 121 19.01 14.33 7.88
CA PHE A 121 17.85 14.70 8.71
C PHE A 121 16.73 15.32 7.87
N VAL A 122 17.04 16.35 7.09
CA VAL A 122 16.06 17.04 6.24
C VAL A 122 15.44 16.08 5.22
N ALA A 123 16.26 15.23 4.61
CA ALA A 123 15.81 14.29 3.59
C ALA A 123 14.91 13.19 4.15
N VAL A 124 15.25 12.63 5.32
CA VAL A 124 14.43 11.64 6.03
C VAL A 124 13.12 12.28 6.50
N LEU A 125 13.17 13.47 7.10
CA LEU A 125 11.99 14.19 7.57
C LEU A 125 10.99 14.46 6.43
N LEU A 126 11.46 15.09 5.34
CA LEU A 126 10.60 15.37 4.19
C LEU A 126 10.13 14.09 3.50
N GLY A 127 10.97 13.06 3.45
CA GLY A 127 10.61 11.76 2.91
C GLY A 127 9.47 11.10 3.70
N VAL A 128 9.57 11.04 5.03
CA VAL A 128 8.55 10.42 5.90
C VAL A 128 7.24 11.20 5.79
N ILE A 129 7.31 12.53 5.81
CA ILE A 129 6.14 13.39 5.64
C ILE A 129 5.45 13.11 4.30
N ALA A 130 6.20 13.09 3.19
CA ALA A 130 5.65 12.81 1.87
C ALA A 130 5.04 11.40 1.79
N MET A 131 5.73 10.39 2.33
CA MET A 131 5.23 9.02 2.41
C MET A 131 3.91 8.95 3.20
N PHE A 132 3.83 9.66 4.33
CA PHE A 132 2.63 9.71 5.16
C PHE A 132 1.45 10.35 4.43
N PHE A 133 1.65 11.50 3.78
CA PHE A 133 0.58 12.18 3.03
C PHE A 133 -0.02 11.30 1.92
N ILE A 134 0.80 10.53 1.22
CA ILE A 134 0.32 9.58 0.21
C ILE A 134 -0.56 8.48 0.83
N ASN A 135 -0.25 8.04 2.04
CA ASN A 135 -1.05 7.05 2.76
C ASN A 135 -2.35 7.61 3.37
N LEU A 136 -2.51 8.94 3.45
CA LEU A 136 -3.78 9.55 3.85
C LEU A 136 -4.86 9.48 2.76
N ILE A 137 -4.47 9.32 1.49
CA ILE A 137 -5.41 9.25 0.37
C ILE A 137 -6.48 8.15 0.56
N PRO A 138 -6.12 6.86 0.77
CA PRO A 138 -7.10 5.81 1.01
C PRO A 138 -7.88 6.01 2.30
N LEU A 139 -7.27 6.64 3.32
CA LEU A 139 -7.95 6.96 4.57
C LEU A 139 -9.08 7.97 4.36
N PHE A 140 -8.80 9.11 3.71
CA PHE A 140 -9.83 10.11 3.44
C PHE A 140 -10.93 9.57 2.52
N ALA A 141 -10.57 8.75 1.54
CA ALA A 141 -11.55 8.11 0.69
C ALA A 141 -12.46 7.16 1.48
N ASN A 142 -11.90 6.37 2.41
CA ASN A 142 -12.66 5.52 3.32
C ASN A 142 -13.57 6.35 4.24
N LEU A 143 -13.07 7.44 4.84
CA LEU A 143 -13.86 8.30 5.73
C LEU A 143 -15.02 9.01 5.00
N LYS A 144 -14.82 9.42 3.75
CA LYS A 144 -15.83 10.13 2.95
C LYS A 144 -16.97 9.21 2.47
N THR A 145 -16.65 7.97 2.14
CA THR A 145 -17.58 7.02 1.51
C THR A 145 -18.10 5.96 2.47
N ASN A 146 -17.42 5.77 3.59
CA ASN A 146 -17.57 4.63 4.51
C ASN A 146 -17.40 3.27 3.81
N GLU A 147 -16.66 3.22 2.69
CA GLU A 147 -16.39 1.98 1.96
C GLU A 147 -15.07 1.34 2.42
N PHE A 148 -15.15 0.16 3.03
CA PHE A 148 -13.97 -0.55 3.51
C PHE A 148 -12.95 -0.90 2.40
N LYS A 149 -13.40 -1.02 1.14
CA LYS A 149 -12.57 -1.42 -0.01
C LYS A 149 -11.40 -0.49 -0.31
N TYR A 150 -11.44 0.76 0.15
CA TYR A 150 -10.30 1.66 0.07
C TYR A 150 -9.06 1.15 0.84
N ILE A 151 -9.25 0.22 1.79
CA ILE A 151 -8.12 -0.41 2.49
C ILE A 151 -7.20 -1.19 1.53
N TYR A 152 -7.74 -1.67 0.41
CA TYR A 152 -6.99 -2.41 -0.59
C TYR A 152 -5.94 -1.55 -1.28
N LEU A 153 -6.07 -0.21 -1.22
CA LEU A 153 -5.10 0.72 -1.78
C LEU A 153 -3.91 0.99 -0.85
N PHE A 154 -3.98 0.67 0.46
CA PHE A 154 -2.87 0.95 1.38
C PHE A 154 -1.54 0.32 0.96
N PRO A 155 -1.46 -0.96 0.54
CA PRO A 155 -0.19 -1.53 0.05
C PRO A 155 0.38 -0.78 -1.16
N VAL A 156 -0.49 -0.26 -2.04
CA VAL A 156 -0.11 0.51 -3.22
C VAL A 156 0.42 1.89 -2.81
N THR A 157 -0.31 2.62 -1.96
CA THR A 157 0.13 3.93 -1.47
C THR A 157 1.37 3.83 -0.59
N LEU A 158 1.52 2.74 0.16
CA LEU A 158 2.72 2.46 0.93
C LEU A 158 3.93 2.25 0.01
N PHE A 159 3.79 1.42 -1.03
CA PHE A 159 4.85 1.23 -2.03
C PHE A 159 5.23 2.55 -2.73
N ILE A 160 4.23 3.31 -3.22
CA ILE A 160 4.46 4.61 -3.87
C ILE A 160 5.12 5.60 -2.90
N GLY A 161 4.65 5.64 -1.65
CA GLY A 161 5.20 6.46 -0.59
C GLY A 161 6.66 6.12 -0.29
N PHE A 162 7.02 4.84 -0.20
CA PHE A 162 8.41 4.39 -0.06
C PHE A 162 9.28 4.78 -1.25
N TYR A 163 8.75 4.69 -2.47
CA TYR A 163 9.47 5.11 -3.66
C TYR A 163 9.73 6.63 -3.65
N ILE A 164 8.73 7.45 -3.30
CA ILE A 164 8.88 8.91 -3.16
C ILE A 164 9.87 9.25 -2.04
N PHE A 165 9.79 8.55 -0.89
CA PHE A 165 10.75 8.68 0.20
C PHE A 165 12.18 8.48 -0.31
N TYR A 166 12.44 7.40 -1.06
CA TYR A 166 13.76 7.11 -1.58
C TYR A 166 14.23 8.16 -2.61
N LEU A 167 13.34 8.67 -3.45
CA LEU A 167 13.67 9.75 -4.38
C LEU A 167 14.04 11.05 -3.64
N ILE A 168 13.29 11.43 -2.60
CA ILE A 168 13.60 12.60 -1.78
C ILE A 168 14.95 12.40 -1.09
N LEU A 169 15.17 11.22 -0.51
CA LEU A 169 16.41 10.86 0.17
C LEU A 169 17.62 11.03 -0.76
N LEU A 170 17.63 10.36 -1.91
CA LEU A 170 18.74 10.40 -2.86
C LEU A 170 19.00 11.81 -3.41
N ASN A 171 17.95 12.60 -3.64
CA ASN A 171 18.08 13.93 -4.23
C ASN A 171 18.56 15.01 -3.24
N LEU A 172 18.24 14.88 -1.95
CA LEU A 172 18.56 15.89 -0.95
C LEU A 172 19.81 15.55 -0.11
N GLN A 173 20.06 14.26 0.12
CA GLN A 173 21.16 13.79 0.97
C GLN A 173 22.54 14.14 0.38
N TYR A 174 22.71 13.98 -0.93
CA TYR A 174 24.00 14.16 -1.60
C TYR A 174 24.01 15.39 -2.52
N PRO A 175 24.88 16.38 -2.28
CA PRO A 175 25.12 17.46 -3.23
C PRO A 175 25.55 16.93 -4.60
N LYS A 176 25.02 17.54 -5.66
CA LYS A 176 25.24 17.11 -7.04
C LYS A 176 26.13 18.09 -7.78
N LYS A 177 27.12 17.57 -8.50
CA LYS A 177 27.99 18.36 -9.38
C LYS A 177 28.13 17.67 -10.73
N GLU A 178 27.89 18.39 -11.82
CA GLU A 178 28.13 17.86 -13.16
C GLU A 178 29.65 17.72 -13.39
N LEU A 179 30.07 16.51 -13.79
CA LEU A 179 31.45 16.22 -14.13
C LEU A 179 31.72 16.72 -15.54
N LYS A 180 32.73 17.60 -15.71
CA LYS A 180 33.22 17.96 -17.04
C LYS A 180 33.96 16.75 -17.62
N THR A 181 33.27 15.95 -18.42
CA THR A 181 33.78 14.69 -19.02
C THR A 181 35.02 14.92 -19.87
N ASP A 182 35.20 16.11 -20.43
CA ASP A 182 36.42 16.50 -21.18
C ASP A 182 37.71 16.45 -20.33
N LYS A 183 37.59 16.49 -18.99
CA LYS A 183 38.74 16.38 -18.07
C LYS A 183 39.06 14.94 -17.66
N ASN A 184 38.22 13.97 -18.01
CA ASN A 184 38.42 12.55 -17.72
C ASN A 184 38.28 11.74 -19.02
N SER A 185 39.40 11.59 -19.74
CA SER A 185 39.49 10.92 -21.05
C SER A 185 38.81 9.54 -21.03
N ASN A 186 39.02 8.77 -19.98
CA ASN A 186 38.64 7.35 -19.94
C ASN A 186 37.12 7.18 -19.75
N ILE A 187 36.47 8.11 -19.05
CA ILE A 187 35.00 8.17 -18.92
C ILE A 187 34.39 8.54 -20.27
N LYS A 188 34.92 9.57 -20.92
CA LYS A 188 34.43 10.04 -22.22
C LYS A 188 34.60 8.97 -23.29
N GLU A 189 35.74 8.31 -23.33
CA GLU A 189 36.03 7.20 -24.25
C GLU A 189 35.08 6.02 -24.04
N THR A 190 34.88 5.60 -22.78
CA THR A 190 33.93 4.53 -22.45
C THR A 190 32.51 4.88 -22.90
N LEU A 191 32.05 6.11 -22.64
CA LEU A 191 30.71 6.55 -23.09
C LEU A 191 30.60 6.60 -24.62
N ASN A 192 31.63 7.08 -25.30
CA ASN A 192 31.67 7.15 -26.76
C ASN A 192 31.66 5.75 -27.41
N LYS A 193 32.37 4.78 -26.83
CA LYS A 193 32.36 3.36 -27.28
C LYS A 193 30.95 2.80 -27.38
N PHE A 194 30.02 3.26 -26.53
CA PHE A 194 28.63 2.84 -26.56
C PHE A 194 27.68 3.90 -27.12
N ASN A 195 28.12 4.90 -27.88
CA ASN A 195 27.25 5.96 -28.42
C ASN A 195 26.42 6.66 -27.32
N LEU A 196 27.05 6.99 -26.20
CA LEU A 196 26.47 7.69 -25.05
C LEU A 196 27.29 8.95 -24.67
N GLY A 197 28.13 9.47 -25.56
CA GLY A 197 29.00 10.64 -25.28
C GLY A 197 28.28 11.90 -24.80
N ASN A 198 26.99 12.04 -25.09
CA ASN A 198 26.17 13.20 -24.73
C ASN A 198 25.40 13.05 -23.41
N ILE A 199 25.53 11.93 -22.69
CA ILE A 199 24.84 11.77 -21.40
C ILE A 199 25.56 12.57 -20.31
N LYS A 200 24.78 13.12 -19.38
CA LYS A 200 25.33 13.83 -18.23
C LYS A 200 25.92 12.84 -17.23
N VAL A 201 27.12 13.13 -16.76
CA VAL A 201 27.74 12.43 -15.62
C VAL A 201 27.67 13.35 -14.41
N ILE A 202 26.98 12.92 -13.36
CA ILE A 202 26.75 13.71 -12.15
C ILE A 202 27.47 13.04 -10.99
N VAL A 203 28.38 13.77 -10.35
CA VAL A 203 29.02 13.35 -9.11
C VAL A 203 28.13 13.67 -7.92
N LEU A 204 27.88 12.66 -7.09
CA LEU A 204 27.24 12.77 -5.78
C LEU A 204 28.33 12.87 -4.72
N ASP A 205 28.49 14.04 -4.09
CA ASP A 205 29.45 14.22 -2.99
C ASP A 205 28.96 13.43 -1.77
N THR A 206 29.70 12.41 -1.36
CA THR A 206 29.35 11.54 -0.23
C THR A 206 29.60 12.20 1.12
N LEU A 207 30.22 13.38 1.16
CA LEU A 207 30.43 14.18 2.37
C LEU A 207 31.10 13.40 3.52
N GLY A 208 32.09 12.56 3.17
CA GLY A 208 32.86 11.74 4.12
C GLY A 208 32.27 10.35 4.38
N GLN A 209 31.11 10.03 3.80
CA GLN A 209 30.53 8.68 3.87
C GLN A 209 31.27 7.74 2.90
N LYS A 210 31.62 6.54 3.39
CA LYS A 210 32.13 5.42 2.59
C LYS A 210 30.97 4.75 1.86
N PHE A 211 30.59 5.34 0.73
CA PHE A 211 29.52 4.84 -0.12
C PHE A 211 29.96 4.82 -1.59
N ALA A 212 30.44 3.66 -2.06
CA ALA A 212 30.94 3.49 -3.42
C ALA A 212 29.80 2.97 -4.31
N ASN A 213 29.29 3.81 -5.22
CA ASN A 213 28.24 3.38 -6.14
C ASN A 213 28.23 4.19 -7.44
N LEU A 214 27.73 3.56 -8.51
CA LEU A 214 27.37 4.19 -9.76
C LEU A 214 25.91 3.84 -10.05
N PHE A 215 25.17 4.74 -10.70
CA PHE A 215 23.76 4.51 -11.03
C PHE A 215 23.41 5.05 -12.41
N ALA A 216 22.73 4.22 -13.21
CA ALA A 216 21.95 4.68 -14.33
C ALA A 216 20.63 5.33 -13.85
N ALA A 217 20.44 6.60 -14.16
CA ALA A 217 19.25 7.36 -13.80
C ALA A 217 18.55 7.97 -15.02
N GLY A 218 17.30 8.40 -14.84
CA GLY A 218 16.52 9.12 -15.84
C GLY A 218 15.71 8.22 -16.79
N VAL A 219 14.39 8.46 -16.84
CA VAL A 219 13.45 7.68 -17.67
C VAL A 219 13.56 8.05 -19.16
N PHE A 220 13.58 9.36 -19.43
CA PHE A 220 13.60 9.92 -20.79
C PHE A 220 14.96 10.49 -21.19
N LYS A 221 15.66 11.10 -20.23
CA LYS A 221 17.01 11.63 -20.38
C LYS A 221 17.96 10.83 -19.49
N PRO A 222 18.62 9.79 -20.02
CA PRO A 222 19.55 8.99 -19.25
C PRO A 222 20.71 9.82 -18.71
N GLN A 223 21.13 9.53 -17.48
CA GLN A 223 22.25 10.16 -16.80
C GLN A 223 23.01 9.09 -16.03
N LEU A 224 24.31 9.28 -15.85
CA LEU A 224 25.15 8.46 -14.99
C LEU A 224 25.41 9.23 -13.70
N LEU A 225 24.95 8.70 -12.57
CA LEU A 225 25.29 9.23 -11.25
C LEU A 225 26.47 8.44 -10.70
N VAL A 226 27.45 9.11 -10.12
CA VAL A 226 28.67 8.50 -9.59
C VAL A 226 28.95 9.08 -8.21
N THR A 227 29.19 8.25 -7.20
CA THR A 227 29.58 8.78 -5.89
C THR A 227 31.04 9.23 -5.88
N SER A 228 31.35 10.32 -5.17
CA SER A 228 32.75 10.79 -5.03
C SER A 228 33.66 9.70 -4.45
N TYR A 229 33.16 8.94 -3.47
CA TYR A 229 33.90 7.83 -2.87
C TYR A 229 34.22 6.71 -3.87
N ALA A 230 33.33 6.40 -4.83
CA ALA A 230 33.62 5.44 -5.89
C ALA A 230 34.72 5.94 -6.83
N LEU A 231 34.66 7.23 -7.23
CA LEU A 231 35.69 7.85 -8.08
C LEU A 231 37.08 7.85 -7.44
N GLU A 232 37.14 8.02 -6.11
CA GLU A 232 38.39 8.12 -5.36
C GLU A 232 39.02 6.75 -5.03
N ASN A 233 38.22 5.69 -4.92
CA ASN A 233 38.68 4.42 -4.33
C ASN A 233 38.62 3.21 -5.28
N LEU A 234 37.91 3.30 -6.41
CA LEU A 234 37.93 2.24 -7.41
C LEU A 234 39.15 2.37 -8.31
N LYS A 235 39.78 1.24 -8.60
CA LYS A 235 40.80 1.18 -9.67
C LYS A 235 40.15 1.50 -11.01
N GLU A 236 40.95 2.00 -11.93
CA GLU A 236 40.44 2.51 -13.20
C GLU A 236 39.71 1.44 -14.04
N ASP A 237 40.31 0.26 -14.17
CA ASP A 237 39.75 -0.91 -14.84
C ASP A 237 38.42 -1.35 -14.21
N GLN A 238 38.37 -1.38 -12.87
CA GLN A 238 37.18 -1.71 -12.10
C GLN A 238 36.07 -0.67 -12.28
N PHE A 239 36.43 0.61 -12.25
CA PHE A 239 35.51 1.72 -12.45
C PHE A 239 34.88 1.68 -13.85
N GLN A 240 35.69 1.47 -14.89
CA GLN A 240 35.20 1.30 -16.26
C GLN A 240 34.28 0.07 -16.36
N ALA A 241 34.63 -1.08 -15.76
CA ALA A 241 33.79 -2.27 -15.79
C ALA A 241 32.41 -2.06 -15.14
N ILE A 242 32.35 -1.34 -14.01
CA ILE A 242 31.07 -0.97 -13.36
C ILE A 242 30.31 0.06 -14.20
N MET A 243 31.01 0.99 -14.84
CA MET A 243 30.38 1.92 -15.78
C MET A 243 29.74 1.19 -16.96
N VAL A 244 30.38 0.16 -17.52
CA VAL A 244 29.81 -0.67 -18.58
C VAL A 244 28.53 -1.38 -18.10
N HIS A 245 28.47 -1.80 -16.84
CA HIS A 245 27.25 -2.35 -16.23
C HIS A 245 26.11 -1.30 -16.22
N GLU A 246 26.37 -0.09 -15.74
CA GLU A 246 25.38 1.00 -15.75
C GLU A 246 24.96 1.40 -17.17
N ILE A 247 25.89 1.41 -18.12
CA ILE A 247 25.60 1.60 -19.55
C ILE A 247 24.67 0.50 -20.06
N GLY A 248 24.85 -0.74 -19.59
CA GLY A 248 23.95 -1.85 -19.83
C GLY A 248 22.51 -1.52 -19.42
N HIS A 249 22.30 -0.92 -18.23
CA HIS A 249 20.99 -0.46 -17.79
C HIS A 249 20.38 0.60 -18.73
N ILE A 250 21.19 1.56 -19.17
CA ILE A 250 20.76 2.61 -20.09
C ILE A 250 20.36 2.01 -21.44
N LYS A 251 21.23 1.19 -22.04
CA LYS A 251 21.01 0.59 -23.37
C LYS A 251 19.83 -0.35 -23.41
N ARG A 252 19.61 -1.12 -22.35
CA ARG A 252 18.47 -2.03 -22.20
C ARG A 252 17.20 -1.34 -21.73
N LYS A 253 17.22 -0.01 -21.50
CA LYS A 253 16.08 0.80 -21.03
C LYS A 253 15.48 0.24 -19.73
N HIS A 254 16.32 -0.25 -18.82
CA HIS A 254 15.87 -0.95 -17.61
C HIS A 254 14.94 -0.09 -16.74
N VAL A 255 15.20 1.21 -16.62
CA VAL A 255 14.31 2.13 -15.88
C VAL A 255 12.86 2.06 -16.40
N ARG A 256 12.66 2.07 -17.72
CA ARG A 256 11.31 2.01 -18.33
C ARG A 256 10.66 0.64 -18.13
N LYS A 257 11.43 -0.44 -18.30
CA LYS A 257 10.94 -1.81 -18.08
C LYS A 257 10.53 -2.00 -16.62
N ILE A 258 11.36 -1.56 -15.67
CA ILE A 258 11.06 -1.68 -14.24
C ILE A 258 9.79 -0.90 -13.90
N LEU A 259 9.66 0.36 -14.35
CA LEU A 259 8.45 1.16 -14.14
C LEU A 259 7.19 0.51 -14.73
N LEU A 260 7.26 0.01 -15.97
CA LEU A 260 6.15 -0.73 -16.58
C LEU A 260 5.80 -1.98 -15.77
N GLY A 261 6.82 -2.71 -15.31
CA GLY A 261 6.67 -3.88 -14.46
C GLY A 261 5.97 -3.57 -13.14
N TRP A 262 6.30 -2.44 -12.50
CA TRP A 262 5.63 -1.98 -11.29
C TRP A 262 4.17 -1.66 -11.54
N VAL A 263 3.85 -0.95 -12.62
CA VAL A 263 2.46 -0.66 -13.01
C VAL A 263 1.66 -1.94 -13.22
N ILE A 264 2.20 -2.89 -14.00
CA ILE A 264 1.55 -4.20 -14.22
C ILE A 264 1.35 -4.94 -12.89
N THR A 265 2.34 -4.90 -11.99
CA THR A 265 2.26 -5.57 -10.69
C THR A 265 1.19 -4.95 -9.79
N ILE A 266 1.03 -3.61 -9.81
CA ILE A 266 -0.02 -2.91 -9.06
C ILE A 266 -1.40 -3.32 -9.57
N PHE A 267 -1.61 -3.32 -10.89
CA PHE A 267 -2.89 -3.75 -11.46
C PHE A 267 -3.18 -5.23 -11.21
N TYR A 268 -2.15 -6.08 -11.32
CA TYR A 268 -2.25 -7.49 -10.93
C TYR A 268 -2.68 -7.63 -9.46
N TYR A 269 -2.05 -6.89 -8.54
CA TYR A 269 -2.39 -6.91 -7.11
C TYR A 269 -3.84 -6.48 -6.87
N LEU A 270 -4.30 -5.41 -7.51
CA LEU A 270 -5.69 -4.96 -7.39
C LEU A 270 -6.65 -6.02 -7.94
N ALA A 271 -6.38 -6.57 -9.12
CA ALA A 271 -7.20 -7.64 -9.69
C ALA A 271 -7.23 -8.85 -8.76
N PHE A 272 -6.08 -9.27 -8.20
CA PHE A 272 -5.98 -10.37 -7.25
C PHE A 272 -6.87 -10.14 -6.01
N VAL A 273 -6.77 -8.99 -5.36
CA VAL A 273 -7.53 -8.70 -4.14
C VAL A 273 -9.03 -8.60 -4.44
N TYR A 274 -9.44 -7.81 -5.43
CA TYR A 274 -10.86 -7.64 -5.77
C TYR A 274 -11.49 -8.91 -6.35
N GLY A 275 -10.73 -9.65 -7.16
CA GLY A 275 -11.16 -10.90 -7.80
C GLY A 275 -11.36 -12.02 -6.79
N LEU A 276 -10.45 -12.17 -5.82
CA LEU A 276 -10.62 -13.14 -4.74
C LEU A 276 -11.64 -12.69 -3.71
N GLU A 277 -11.71 -11.40 -3.37
CA GLU A 277 -12.79 -10.89 -2.50
C GLU A 277 -14.15 -11.27 -3.07
N SER A 278 -14.39 -11.01 -4.36
CA SER A 278 -15.69 -11.27 -5.00
C SER A 278 -16.01 -12.77 -5.03
N LEU A 279 -15.01 -13.61 -5.30
CA LEU A 279 -15.14 -15.05 -5.27
C LEU A 279 -15.50 -15.55 -3.86
N ILE A 280 -14.76 -15.09 -2.85
CA ILE A 280 -14.96 -15.48 -1.45
C ILE A 280 -16.28 -14.97 -0.92
N ASP A 281 -16.67 -13.74 -1.26
CA ASP A 281 -17.98 -13.17 -0.90
C ASP A 281 -19.10 -14.07 -1.44
N TYR A 282 -18.95 -14.65 -2.64
CA TYR A 282 -19.91 -15.59 -3.22
C TYR A 282 -20.06 -16.91 -2.46
N PHE A 283 -18.96 -17.53 -2.05
CA PHE A 283 -19.01 -18.87 -1.43
C PHE A 283 -19.07 -18.86 0.11
N VAL A 284 -18.51 -17.84 0.76
CA VAL A 284 -18.36 -17.78 2.22
C VAL A 284 -19.45 -16.90 2.82
N GLN A 285 -20.41 -17.52 3.49
CA GLN A 285 -21.53 -16.81 4.11
C GLN A 285 -21.22 -16.31 5.52
N ASP A 286 -20.33 -17.00 6.24
CA ASP A 286 -19.94 -16.61 7.59
C ASP A 286 -19.06 -15.34 7.58
N ILE A 287 -19.49 -14.31 8.32
CA ILE A 287 -18.83 -13.01 8.34
C ILE A 287 -17.44 -13.05 8.98
N VAL A 288 -17.23 -13.90 10.00
CA VAL A 288 -15.95 -14.00 10.69
C VAL A 288 -14.93 -14.68 9.79
N ILE A 289 -15.32 -15.81 9.19
CA ILE A 289 -14.48 -16.54 8.23
C ILE A 289 -14.18 -15.64 7.03
N PHE A 290 -15.19 -14.94 6.49
CA PHE A 290 -15.00 -13.98 5.40
C PHE A 290 -13.92 -12.95 5.76
N ASN A 291 -14.04 -12.27 6.89
CA ASN A 291 -13.09 -11.23 7.30
C ASN A 291 -11.67 -11.78 7.50
N ILE A 292 -11.52 -12.98 8.09
CA ILE A 292 -10.21 -13.65 8.25
C ILE A 292 -9.60 -13.95 6.88
N VAL A 293 -10.39 -14.47 5.94
CA VAL A 293 -9.93 -14.80 4.59
C VAL A 293 -9.55 -13.54 3.81
N ILE A 294 -10.34 -12.47 3.89
CA ILE A 294 -10.00 -11.18 3.27
C ILE A 294 -8.69 -10.62 3.84
N LEU A 295 -8.48 -10.69 5.16
CA LEU A 295 -7.24 -10.27 5.77
C LEU A 295 -6.05 -11.10 5.27
N ALA A 296 -6.22 -12.42 5.13
CA ALA A 296 -5.21 -13.31 4.58
C ALA A 296 -4.90 -12.99 3.10
N ILE A 297 -5.93 -12.71 2.29
CA ILE A 297 -5.77 -12.27 0.89
C ILE A 297 -5.00 -10.95 0.83
N LEU A 298 -5.31 -9.99 1.70
CA LEU A 298 -4.60 -8.71 1.74
C LEU A 298 -3.13 -8.89 2.11
N LEU A 299 -2.84 -9.72 3.12
CA LEU A 299 -1.47 -9.98 3.53
C LEU A 299 -0.68 -10.71 2.43
N ALA A 300 -1.28 -11.73 1.83
CA ALA A 300 -0.67 -12.48 0.72
C ALA A 300 -0.45 -11.60 -0.52
N GLY A 301 -1.44 -10.79 -0.89
CA GLY A 301 -1.36 -9.85 -2.00
C GLY A 301 -0.30 -8.78 -1.76
N THR A 302 -0.23 -8.23 -0.54
CA THR A 302 0.80 -7.25 -0.13
C THR A 302 2.19 -7.85 -0.25
N LEU A 303 2.41 -9.04 0.32
CA LEU A 303 3.69 -9.72 0.23
C LEU A 303 4.08 -10.00 -1.23
N GLN A 304 3.13 -10.47 -2.04
CA GLN A 304 3.36 -10.75 -3.44
C GLN A 304 3.73 -9.48 -4.23
N LEU A 305 3.04 -8.35 -3.98
CA LEU A 305 3.33 -7.05 -4.59
C LEU A 305 4.81 -6.68 -4.40
N PHE A 306 5.30 -6.67 -3.15
CA PHE A 306 6.69 -6.33 -2.86
C PHE A 306 7.70 -7.34 -3.42
N LEU A 307 7.40 -8.64 -3.38
CA LEU A 307 8.29 -9.67 -3.93
C LEU A 307 8.42 -9.60 -5.45
N LEU A 308 7.32 -9.32 -6.17
CA LEU A 308 7.32 -9.16 -7.62
C LEU A 308 8.10 -7.93 -8.07
N ILE A 309 7.94 -6.80 -7.37
CA ILE A 309 8.72 -5.58 -7.60
C ILE A 309 10.22 -5.87 -7.47
N SER A 310 10.64 -6.55 -6.40
CA SER A 310 12.04 -6.98 -6.22
C SER A 310 12.50 -7.96 -7.30
N TYR A 311 11.63 -8.88 -7.72
CA TYR A 311 11.94 -9.86 -8.76
C TYR A 311 12.23 -9.21 -10.11
N ILE A 312 11.43 -8.23 -10.52
CA ILE A 312 11.61 -7.46 -11.76
C ILE A 312 12.95 -6.73 -11.77
N GLY A 313 13.37 -6.18 -10.62
CA GLY A 313 14.69 -5.55 -10.45
C GLY A 313 15.84 -6.53 -10.72
N ARG A 314 15.78 -7.75 -10.17
CA ARG A 314 16.84 -8.76 -10.36
C ARG A 314 17.06 -9.18 -11.82
N ILE A 315 16.01 -9.13 -12.65
CA ILE A 315 16.12 -9.42 -14.09
C ILE A 315 16.98 -8.35 -14.77
N ALA A 316 16.79 -7.08 -14.42
CA ALA A 316 17.58 -5.97 -14.95
C ALA A 316 19.07 -6.12 -14.61
N GLU A 317 19.39 -6.46 -13.36
CA GLU A 317 20.76 -6.65 -12.90
C GLU A 317 21.49 -7.73 -13.70
N ILE A 318 20.80 -8.84 -13.99
CA ILE A 318 21.40 -9.96 -14.74
C ILE A 318 21.53 -9.62 -16.22
N GLU A 319 20.54 -8.96 -16.82
CA GLU A 319 20.67 -8.43 -18.19
C GLU A 319 21.86 -7.47 -18.31
N ALA A 320 22.14 -6.67 -17.28
CA ALA A 320 23.29 -5.76 -17.22
C ALA A 320 24.62 -6.49 -16.98
N ASP A 321 24.68 -7.48 -16.09
CA ASP A 321 25.85 -8.36 -15.90
C ASP A 321 26.26 -9.05 -17.20
N LEU A 322 25.28 -9.60 -17.92
CA LEU A 322 25.50 -10.24 -19.21
C LEU A 322 25.93 -9.22 -20.29
N PHE A 323 25.48 -7.97 -20.19
CA PHE A 323 25.88 -6.91 -21.10
C PHE A 323 27.38 -6.58 -20.95
N VAL A 324 27.92 -6.61 -19.73
CA VAL A 324 29.35 -6.39 -19.48
C VAL A 324 30.20 -7.41 -20.22
N LEU A 325 29.91 -8.71 -20.05
CA LEU A 325 30.63 -9.78 -20.73
C LEU A 325 30.52 -9.67 -22.26
N LYS A 326 29.31 -9.37 -22.77
CA LYS A 326 29.09 -9.16 -24.21
C LYS A 326 29.81 -7.94 -24.78
N SER A 327 30.20 -7.00 -23.94
CA SER A 327 30.92 -5.78 -24.34
C SER A 327 32.44 -5.97 -24.44
N GLY A 328 32.93 -7.20 -24.21
CA GLY A 328 34.35 -7.55 -24.27
C GLY A 328 35.15 -7.19 -23.03
N VAL A 329 34.48 -6.95 -21.89
CA VAL A 329 35.17 -6.77 -20.60
C VAL A 329 35.50 -8.16 -20.03
N ASP A 330 36.75 -8.36 -19.64
CA ASP A 330 37.20 -9.61 -19.03
C ASP A 330 36.40 -9.93 -17.76
N ARG A 331 35.94 -11.18 -17.65
CA ARG A 331 35.14 -11.65 -16.53
C ARG A 331 35.84 -11.40 -15.19
N GLU A 332 37.16 -11.62 -15.12
CA GLU A 332 37.94 -11.44 -13.90
C GLU A 332 38.03 -9.99 -13.45
N VAL A 333 38.21 -9.06 -14.39
CA VAL A 333 38.20 -7.62 -14.11
C VAL A 333 36.84 -7.21 -13.54
N TYR A 334 35.75 -7.68 -14.16
CA TYR A 334 34.41 -7.35 -13.68
C TYR A 334 34.06 -8.00 -12.33
N GLU A 335 34.43 -9.27 -12.12
CA GLU A 335 34.26 -9.93 -10.83
C GLU A 335 35.03 -9.20 -9.72
N ASN A 336 36.27 -8.78 -9.99
CA ASN A 336 37.05 -8.00 -9.04
C ASN A 336 36.41 -6.64 -8.77
N ALA A 337 35.85 -5.98 -9.77
CA ALA A 337 35.10 -4.74 -9.60
C ALA A 337 33.87 -4.92 -8.69
N LEU A 338 33.11 -6.01 -8.87
CA LEU A 338 31.97 -6.34 -8.00
C LEU A 338 32.42 -6.62 -6.56
N LYS A 339 33.51 -7.37 -6.37
CA LYS A 339 34.09 -7.61 -5.03
C LYS A 339 34.53 -6.30 -4.38
N SER A 340 35.18 -5.40 -5.12
CA SER A 340 35.59 -4.09 -4.63
C SER A 340 34.41 -3.25 -4.16
N ILE A 341 33.31 -3.19 -4.93
CA ILE A 341 32.09 -2.47 -4.51
C ILE A 341 31.53 -3.02 -3.20
N TYR A 342 31.48 -4.35 -3.04
CA TYR A 342 30.99 -4.95 -1.80
C TYR A 342 31.93 -4.68 -0.60
N ALA A 343 33.24 -4.75 -0.82
CA ALA A 343 34.25 -4.49 0.21
C ALA A 343 34.24 -3.01 0.66
N LEU A 344 34.25 -2.07 -0.30
CA LEU A 344 34.23 -0.64 -0.04
C LEU A 344 32.98 -0.18 0.73
N ASN A 345 31.86 -0.89 0.57
CA ASN A 345 30.61 -0.60 1.28
C ASN A 345 30.39 -1.47 2.54
N TYR A 346 31.34 -2.33 2.92
CA TYR A 346 31.20 -3.28 4.03
C TYR A 346 29.91 -4.13 3.95
N ILE A 347 29.58 -4.61 2.74
CA ILE A 347 28.39 -5.43 2.46
C ILE A 347 28.77 -6.91 2.40
N LYS A 348 27.95 -7.76 3.05
CA LYS A 348 28.13 -9.21 3.01
C LYS A 348 27.84 -9.76 1.61
N GLY A 349 28.82 -10.41 0.98
CA GLY A 349 28.70 -10.95 -0.38
C GLY A 349 27.79 -12.19 -0.51
N ASP A 350 27.53 -12.89 0.59
CA ASP A 350 26.68 -14.08 0.64
C ASP A 350 25.46 -13.86 1.55
N VAL A 351 24.28 -14.24 1.05
CA VAL A 351 23.01 -14.19 1.78
C VAL A 351 22.32 -15.55 1.75
N SER A 352 21.44 -15.79 2.72
CA SER A 352 20.64 -17.02 2.73
C SER A 352 19.66 -17.03 1.54
N LYS A 353 19.31 -18.23 1.06
CA LYS A 353 18.39 -18.40 -0.08
C LYS A 353 17.05 -17.65 0.07
N PRO A 354 16.39 -17.63 1.25
CA PRO A 354 15.15 -16.87 1.41
C PRO A 354 15.38 -15.36 1.30
N LEU A 355 16.46 -14.86 1.90
CA LEU A 355 16.77 -13.43 1.89
C LEU A 355 17.12 -12.95 0.47
N GLU A 356 17.81 -13.78 -0.30
CA GLU A 356 18.10 -13.51 -1.71
C GLU A 356 16.85 -13.35 -2.58
N LYS A 357 15.75 -14.05 -2.25
CA LYS A 357 14.47 -13.90 -2.98
C LYS A 357 13.74 -12.60 -2.65
N ILE A 358 14.01 -12.02 -1.49
CA ILE A 358 13.36 -10.79 -1.00
C ILE A 358 14.10 -9.54 -1.49
N GLN A 359 15.42 -9.61 -1.58
CA GLN A 359 16.28 -8.48 -2.00
C GLN A 359 16.08 -8.08 -3.47
N SER A 360 16.15 -6.78 -3.76
CA SER A 360 16.03 -6.25 -5.13
C SER A 360 17.22 -6.60 -6.03
N HIS A 361 18.40 -6.91 -5.45
CA HIS A 361 19.59 -7.32 -6.18
C HIS A 361 19.96 -8.78 -5.86
N PRO A 362 20.47 -9.55 -6.84
CA PRO A 362 21.06 -10.86 -6.57
C PRO A 362 22.29 -10.73 -5.67
N SER A 363 22.62 -11.78 -4.92
CA SER A 363 23.84 -11.80 -4.10
C SER A 363 25.10 -11.72 -4.95
N LEU A 364 26.20 -11.18 -4.41
CA LEU A 364 27.51 -11.20 -5.09
C LEU A 364 27.89 -12.63 -5.50
N LYS A 365 27.71 -13.58 -4.58
CA LYS A 365 27.95 -15.00 -4.85
C LYS A 365 27.16 -15.52 -6.06
N LYS A 366 25.89 -15.11 -6.22
CA LYS A 366 25.07 -15.52 -7.35
C LYS A 366 25.46 -14.81 -8.64
N ARG A 367 25.80 -13.52 -8.59
CA ARG A 367 26.31 -12.78 -9.76
C ARG A 367 27.59 -13.43 -10.29
N ILE A 368 28.57 -13.69 -9.42
CA ILE A 368 29.82 -14.37 -9.80
C ILE A 368 29.57 -15.76 -10.40
N ARG A 369 28.65 -16.54 -9.80
CA ARG A 369 28.26 -17.84 -10.36
C ARG A 369 27.71 -17.70 -11.77
N ILE A 370 26.78 -16.77 -11.99
CA ILE A 370 26.21 -16.51 -13.32
C ILE A 370 27.31 -16.16 -14.32
N LEU A 371 28.22 -15.25 -13.96
CA LEU A 371 29.35 -14.87 -14.82
C LEU A 371 30.23 -16.08 -15.19
N THR A 372 30.50 -16.95 -14.22
CA THR A 372 31.29 -18.17 -14.42
C THR A 372 30.59 -19.15 -15.37
N ASP A 373 29.27 -19.33 -15.23
CA ASP A 373 28.51 -20.26 -16.06
C ASP A 373 28.40 -19.77 -17.52
N VAL A 374 28.34 -18.45 -17.73
CA VAL A 374 28.34 -17.83 -19.06
C VAL A 374 29.66 -18.09 -19.77
N GLU A 375 30.79 -17.84 -19.10
CA GLU A 375 32.13 -18.09 -19.65
C GLU A 375 32.32 -19.58 -20.00
N LYS A 376 31.86 -20.49 -19.13
CA LYS A 376 31.91 -21.93 -19.36
C LYS A 376 30.90 -22.45 -20.40
N LYS A 377 30.11 -21.57 -21.04
CA LYS A 377 29.00 -21.93 -21.94
C LYS A 377 27.98 -22.90 -21.31
N GLN A 378 27.88 -22.91 -19.98
CA GLN A 378 26.94 -23.72 -19.19
C GLN A 378 25.74 -22.90 -18.69
N TYR A 379 25.60 -21.68 -19.17
CA TYR A 379 24.53 -20.78 -18.77
C TYR A 379 23.16 -21.37 -19.14
N LYS A 380 22.39 -21.71 -18.10
CA LYS A 380 20.94 -21.87 -18.21
C LYS A 380 20.30 -20.52 -17.99
N GLU A 381 19.22 -20.22 -18.70
CA GLU A 381 18.47 -18.98 -18.53
C GLU A 381 17.94 -18.91 -17.08
N TYR A 382 18.69 -18.20 -16.22
CA TYR A 382 18.46 -18.17 -14.77
C TYR A 382 17.16 -17.45 -14.42
N PHE A 383 16.71 -16.54 -15.29
CA PHE A 383 15.51 -15.73 -15.13
C PHE A 383 14.81 -15.56 -16.47
N PRO A 384 13.47 -15.66 -16.50
CA PRO A 384 12.70 -15.38 -17.69
C PRO A 384 12.86 -13.92 -18.11
N PRO A 385 12.82 -13.62 -19.43
CA PRO A 385 12.89 -12.25 -19.91
C PRO A 385 11.66 -11.46 -19.46
N PHE A 386 11.81 -10.13 -19.36
CA PHE A 386 10.72 -9.23 -18.96
C PHE A 386 9.39 -9.51 -19.68
N LYS A 387 9.43 -9.77 -21.00
CA LYS A 387 8.23 -10.06 -21.80
C LYS A 387 7.43 -11.25 -21.25
N LYS A 388 8.11 -12.33 -20.85
CA LYS A 388 7.47 -13.54 -20.31
C LYS A 388 6.87 -13.28 -18.92
N VAL A 389 7.56 -12.51 -18.08
CA VAL A 389 7.04 -12.09 -16.77
C VAL A 389 5.78 -11.25 -16.92
N TYR A 390 5.82 -10.24 -17.80
CA TYR A 390 4.67 -9.37 -18.05
C TYR A 390 3.49 -10.14 -18.62
N SER A 391 3.71 -11.03 -19.60
CA SER A 391 2.61 -11.83 -20.17
C SER A 391 1.96 -12.73 -19.12
N THR A 392 2.75 -13.34 -18.22
CA THR A 392 2.21 -14.17 -17.14
C THR A 392 1.41 -13.34 -16.14
N LEU A 393 1.91 -12.17 -15.74
CA LEU A 393 1.20 -11.28 -14.83
C LEU A 393 -0.10 -10.75 -15.45
N ILE A 394 -0.08 -10.39 -16.74
CA ILE A 394 -1.27 -9.94 -17.47
C ILE A 394 -2.29 -11.08 -17.58
N ALA A 395 -1.85 -12.30 -17.92
CA ALA A 395 -2.75 -13.46 -17.99
C ALA A 395 -3.40 -13.75 -16.62
N ALA A 396 -2.61 -13.74 -15.55
CA ALA A 396 -3.15 -13.92 -14.19
C ALA A 396 -4.09 -12.77 -13.78
N MET A 397 -3.76 -11.53 -14.15
CA MET A 397 -4.62 -10.36 -13.94
C MET A 397 -5.97 -10.53 -14.66
N VAL A 398 -5.99 -11.02 -15.90
CA VAL A 398 -7.23 -11.30 -16.65
C VAL A 398 -8.07 -12.36 -15.94
N VAL A 399 -7.46 -13.41 -15.39
CA VAL A 399 -8.18 -14.44 -14.62
C VAL A 399 -8.86 -13.84 -13.40
N PHE A 400 -8.13 -13.09 -12.56
CA PHE A 400 -8.71 -12.48 -11.36
C PHE A 400 -9.72 -11.38 -11.69
N PHE A 401 -9.48 -10.61 -12.74
CA PHE A 401 -10.45 -9.61 -13.22
C PHE A 401 -11.73 -10.30 -13.72
N THR A 402 -11.62 -11.42 -14.43
CA THR A 402 -12.77 -12.22 -14.84
C THR A 402 -13.54 -12.76 -13.63
N SER A 403 -12.84 -13.18 -12.57
CA SER A 403 -13.46 -13.54 -11.29
C SER A 403 -14.23 -12.37 -10.68
N TYR A 404 -13.65 -11.17 -10.67
CA TYR A 404 -14.31 -9.95 -10.20
C TYR A 404 -15.58 -9.63 -11.01
N ILE A 405 -15.50 -9.67 -12.34
CA ILE A 405 -16.68 -9.42 -13.20
C ILE A 405 -17.74 -10.50 -12.96
N THR A 406 -17.35 -11.77 -12.92
CA THR A 406 -18.27 -12.90 -12.82
C THR A 406 -18.97 -12.92 -11.47
N PHE A 407 -18.23 -12.92 -10.36
CA PHE A 407 -18.80 -13.07 -9.02
C PHE A 407 -19.16 -11.74 -8.34
N GLY A 408 -18.57 -10.62 -8.79
CA GLY A 408 -18.84 -9.30 -8.24
C GLY A 408 -19.94 -8.53 -8.97
N ILE A 409 -20.11 -8.75 -10.29
CA ILE A 409 -21.04 -7.97 -11.13
C ILE A 409 -22.14 -8.83 -11.74
N LEU A 410 -21.81 -9.98 -12.33
CA LEU A 410 -22.78 -10.82 -13.06
C LEU A 410 -23.56 -11.77 -12.15
N LEU A 411 -22.84 -12.40 -11.21
CA LEU A 411 -23.35 -13.29 -10.17
C LEU A 411 -23.04 -12.69 -8.80
N PRO A 412 -23.43 -11.43 -8.52
CA PRO A 412 -23.21 -10.86 -7.20
C PRO A 412 -23.87 -11.79 -6.19
N ASN A 413 -23.16 -12.12 -5.11
CA ASN A 413 -23.79 -12.85 -4.03
C ASN A 413 -24.91 -11.96 -3.48
N ASN A 414 -26.13 -12.22 -3.93
CA ASN A 414 -27.32 -11.62 -3.37
C ASN A 414 -27.59 -12.27 -2.01
N ASN A 415 -26.61 -12.21 -1.11
CA ASN A 415 -26.76 -12.42 0.31
C ASN A 415 -27.45 -11.20 0.92
N LEU A 416 -28.69 -10.98 0.46
CA LEU A 416 -29.77 -10.37 1.21
C LEU A 416 -29.99 -11.09 2.56
N ILE A 417 -29.35 -12.23 2.80
CA ILE A 417 -29.30 -12.92 4.10
C ILE A 417 -28.58 -12.08 5.18
N LYS A 418 -27.55 -11.28 4.86
CA LYS A 418 -26.86 -10.46 5.88
C LYS A 418 -27.73 -9.32 6.43
N ASP A 419 -28.58 -8.70 5.60
CA ASP A 419 -29.52 -7.66 6.04
C ASP A 419 -30.87 -8.22 6.51
N SER A 420 -31.36 -9.32 5.93
CA SER A 420 -32.64 -9.95 6.33
C SER A 420 -32.54 -10.80 7.60
N ALA A 421 -31.37 -11.34 7.96
CA ALA A 421 -31.22 -12.14 9.18
C ALA A 421 -31.44 -11.32 10.47
N ASN A 422 -31.26 -10.00 10.39
CA ASN A 422 -31.49 -9.09 11.51
C ASN A 422 -32.88 -8.45 11.48
N ILE A 423 -33.67 -8.65 10.42
CA ILE A 423 -35.01 -8.08 10.30
C ILE A 423 -36.02 -9.11 10.79
N GLU A 424 -36.63 -8.83 11.93
CA GLU A 424 -37.59 -9.73 12.57
C GLU A 424 -38.95 -9.68 11.86
N LYS A 425 -39.32 -8.49 11.35
CA LYS A 425 -40.64 -8.23 10.81
C LYS A 425 -40.64 -6.97 9.94
N ILE A 426 -41.44 -6.98 8.88
CA ILE A 426 -41.87 -5.77 8.17
C ILE A 426 -43.37 -5.56 8.46
N ARG A 427 -43.74 -4.36 8.90
CA ARG A 427 -45.13 -3.95 9.03
C ARG A 427 -45.49 -3.02 7.88
N LEU A 428 -46.53 -3.38 7.14
CA LEU A 428 -47.12 -2.53 6.11
C LEU A 428 -48.43 -1.96 6.66
N ILE A 429 -48.60 -0.65 6.60
CA ILE A 429 -49.78 0.06 7.09
C ILE A 429 -50.39 0.83 5.93
N LYS A 430 -51.67 0.63 5.65
CA LYS A 430 -52.46 1.39 4.67
C LYS A 430 -53.52 2.20 5.43
N TYR A 431 -53.66 3.47 5.06
CA TYR A 431 -54.73 4.32 5.57
C TYR A 431 -55.86 4.36 4.54
N VAL A 432 -57.04 3.85 4.91
CA VAL A 432 -58.22 3.82 4.05
C VAL A 432 -59.27 4.76 4.61
N SER A 433 -59.73 5.73 3.84
CA SER A 433 -60.83 6.61 4.27
C SER A 433 -62.15 5.87 4.16
N ALA A 434 -62.82 5.62 5.29
CA ALA A 434 -64.19 5.11 5.31
C ALA A 434 -65.17 6.26 5.58
N SER A 435 -66.27 6.31 4.82
CA SER A 435 -67.41 7.18 5.14
C SER A 435 -68.25 6.49 6.21
N THR A 436 -68.34 7.08 7.40
CA THR A 436 -69.33 6.67 8.39
C THR A 436 -70.70 7.24 8.03
N ASP A 437 -71.68 6.39 7.79
CA ASP A 437 -73.07 6.75 7.44
C ASP A 437 -73.90 7.29 8.62
N VAL A 438 -73.26 7.99 9.58
CA VAL A 438 -73.94 8.53 10.75
C VAL A 438 -73.63 10.02 10.89
N GLY A 439 -74.55 10.84 10.36
CA GLY A 439 -74.79 12.22 10.79
C GLY A 439 -73.97 13.32 10.11
N ARG A 440 -74.71 14.25 9.45
CA ARG A 440 -74.47 15.56 8.82
C ARG A 440 -73.18 16.40 9.00
N ASN A 441 -72.09 15.91 9.60
CA ASN A 441 -70.76 16.52 9.51
C ASN A 441 -69.75 15.42 9.14
N GLY A 442 -69.54 15.22 7.84
CA GLY A 442 -68.69 14.17 7.28
C GLY A 442 -67.23 14.22 7.76
N LYS A 443 -66.97 13.69 8.95
CA LYS A 443 -65.62 13.36 9.41
C LYS A 443 -65.22 12.06 8.72
N LYS A 444 -64.33 12.16 7.72
CA LYS A 444 -63.63 11.00 7.16
C LYS A 444 -62.82 10.35 8.29
N VAL A 445 -63.19 9.14 8.69
CA VAL A 445 -62.37 8.34 9.61
C VAL A 445 -61.40 7.54 8.74
N ASN A 446 -60.10 7.79 8.92
CA ASN A 446 -59.07 6.99 8.28
C ASN A 446 -58.93 5.68 9.07
N LEU A 447 -59.46 4.59 8.53
CA LEU A 447 -59.24 3.25 9.05
C LEU A 447 -57.80 2.82 8.74
N ARG A 448 -57.11 2.36 9.78
CA ARG A 448 -55.75 1.84 9.69
C ARG A 448 -55.82 0.34 9.45
N VAL A 449 -55.38 -0.10 8.27
CA VAL A 449 -55.24 -1.53 7.95
C VAL A 449 -53.76 -1.88 8.00
N GLU A 450 -53.38 -2.81 8.88
CA GLU A 450 -52.00 -3.26 9.01
C GLU A 450 -51.83 -4.72 8.59
N LYS A 451 -50.72 -5.01 7.91
CA LYS A 451 -50.26 -6.36 7.59
C LYS A 451 -48.86 -6.57 8.13
N SER A 452 -48.69 -7.66 8.85
CA SER A 452 -47.41 -8.09 9.43
C SER A 452 -46.81 -9.18 8.56
N ILE A 453 -45.62 -8.95 8.02
CA ILE A 453 -44.90 -9.91 7.17
C ILE A 453 -43.69 -10.43 7.97
N THR A 454 -43.67 -11.74 8.17
CA THR A 454 -42.60 -12.48 8.85
C THR A 454 -41.95 -13.53 7.93
N ASP A 455 -42.52 -13.79 6.75
CA ASP A 455 -41.92 -14.68 5.77
C ASP A 455 -40.62 -14.07 5.20
N LYS A 456 -39.57 -14.88 5.21
CA LYS A 456 -38.21 -14.42 4.87
C LYS A 456 -38.08 -14.05 3.39
N LYS A 457 -38.78 -14.74 2.50
CA LYS A 457 -38.73 -14.49 1.04
C LYS A 457 -39.49 -13.21 0.69
N GLU A 458 -40.64 -13.01 1.32
CA GLU A 458 -41.46 -11.80 1.15
C GLU A 458 -40.77 -10.54 1.69
N ILE A 459 -40.14 -10.63 2.88
CA ILE A 459 -39.32 -9.55 3.45
C ILE A 459 -38.19 -9.16 2.47
N GLN A 460 -37.52 -10.15 1.88
CA GLN A 460 -36.43 -9.92 0.95
C GLN A 460 -36.88 -9.21 -0.33
N ASP A 461 -38.05 -9.54 -0.85
CA ASP A 461 -38.59 -8.91 -2.05
C ASP A 461 -38.88 -7.42 -1.82
N ILE A 462 -39.46 -7.07 -0.67
CA ILE A 462 -39.73 -5.67 -0.28
C ILE A 462 -38.41 -4.89 -0.12
N LEU A 463 -37.42 -5.45 0.59
CA LEU A 463 -36.11 -4.82 0.79
C LEU A 463 -35.36 -4.60 -0.52
N ARG A 464 -35.44 -5.56 -1.45
CA ARG A 464 -34.81 -5.46 -2.78
C ARG A 464 -35.38 -4.30 -3.57
N CYS A 465 -36.70 -4.10 -3.53
CA CYS A 465 -37.34 -2.94 -4.15
C CYS A 465 -36.82 -1.64 -3.53
N ILE A 466 -36.79 -1.53 -2.20
CA ILE A 466 -36.31 -0.31 -1.53
C ILE A 466 -34.85 0.04 -1.93
N ARG A 467 -33.98 -0.96 -2.12
CA ARG A 467 -32.57 -0.75 -2.47
C ARG A 467 -32.33 -0.32 -3.93
N LYS A 468 -33.21 -0.69 -4.86
CA LYS A 468 -33.07 -0.37 -6.31
C LYS A 468 -33.32 1.10 -6.64
N ILE A 469 -33.63 1.93 -5.65
CA ILE A 469 -34.02 3.31 -5.86
C ILE A 469 -32.80 4.17 -6.16
N LYS A 470 -32.86 4.90 -7.27
CA LYS A 470 -31.91 5.96 -7.62
C LYS A 470 -32.47 7.30 -7.14
N THR A 471 -31.67 8.09 -6.44
CA THR A 471 -32.01 9.46 -6.04
C THR A 471 -32.12 10.35 -7.28
N LYS A 472 -33.31 10.89 -7.55
CA LYS A 472 -33.54 12.00 -8.47
C LYS A 472 -34.29 13.06 -7.67
N SER A 473 -33.64 14.16 -7.31
CA SER A 473 -34.33 15.27 -6.63
C SER A 473 -34.73 16.33 -7.64
N ASP A 474 -36.02 16.62 -7.70
CA ASP A 474 -36.54 17.98 -7.89
C ASP A 474 -37.64 18.16 -6.83
N PHE A 475 -37.27 18.84 -5.76
CA PHE A 475 -38.10 19.03 -4.57
C PHE A 475 -38.94 20.29 -4.74
N ALA A 476 -40.13 20.16 -5.33
CA ALA A 476 -41.13 21.25 -5.26
C ALA A 476 -42.60 20.82 -5.43
N ASN A 477 -42.95 19.66 -6.01
CA ASN A 477 -44.36 19.40 -6.39
C ASN A 477 -45.01 18.09 -5.91
N THR A 478 -44.43 17.36 -4.95
CA THR A 478 -45.09 16.14 -4.39
C THR A 478 -45.50 16.35 -2.94
N LEU A 479 -46.48 17.22 -2.77
CA LEU A 479 -47.36 17.20 -1.61
C LEU A 479 -48.59 16.36 -1.98
N PHE A 480 -48.93 15.42 -1.09
CA PHE A 480 -50.19 14.66 -1.02
C PHE A 480 -50.35 13.46 -1.96
N GLU A 481 -49.96 12.28 -1.45
CA GLU A 481 -50.85 11.17 -1.08
C GLU A 481 -49.96 10.02 -0.62
N ARG A 482 -49.91 9.81 0.71
CA ARG A 482 -49.15 8.72 1.33
C ARG A 482 -50.12 7.58 1.53
N ASP A 483 -49.97 6.54 0.72
CA ASP A 483 -50.88 5.41 0.73
C ASP A 483 -50.42 4.35 1.73
N TYR A 484 -49.10 4.24 1.92
CA TYR A 484 -48.48 3.21 2.73
C TYR A 484 -47.39 3.74 3.65
N GLU A 485 -47.33 3.18 4.86
CA GLU A 485 -46.24 3.30 5.80
C GLU A 485 -45.60 1.92 5.98
N ILE A 486 -44.27 1.86 5.89
CA ILE A 486 -43.47 0.64 5.93
C ILE A 486 -42.52 0.74 7.12
N GLU A 487 -42.73 -0.08 8.13
CA GLU A 487 -41.87 -0.17 9.30
C GLU A 487 -41.02 -1.43 9.21
N ILE A 488 -39.70 -1.27 9.26
CA ILE A 488 -38.74 -2.37 9.21
C ILE A 488 -38.12 -2.55 10.60
N TYR A 489 -38.47 -3.65 11.26
CA TYR A 489 -38.00 -3.97 12.61
C TYR A 489 -36.73 -4.79 12.54
N LYS A 490 -35.67 -4.28 13.18
CA LYS A 490 -34.43 -5.02 13.40
C LYS A 490 -34.35 -5.50 14.84
N LYS A 491 -33.75 -6.67 15.06
CA LYS A 491 -33.54 -7.26 16.39
C LYS A 491 -32.86 -6.25 17.34
N ASN A 492 -33.52 -5.97 18.47
CA ASN A 492 -33.06 -5.02 19.50
C ASN A 492 -32.79 -3.58 19.01
N SER A 493 -33.52 -3.08 18.01
CA SER A 493 -33.38 -1.71 17.50
C SER A 493 -34.73 -1.05 17.25
N GLN A 494 -34.77 0.28 17.23
CA GLN A 494 -35.96 1.01 16.79
C GLN A 494 -36.25 0.74 15.30
N PRO A 495 -37.53 0.69 14.89
CA PRO A 495 -37.90 0.41 13.51
C PRO A 495 -37.46 1.53 12.58
N THR A 496 -36.97 1.16 11.40
CA THR A 496 -36.76 2.15 10.33
C THR A 496 -38.07 2.36 9.59
N ILE A 497 -38.56 3.60 9.56
CA ILE A 497 -39.85 3.95 8.97
C ILE A 497 -39.64 4.53 7.56
N TYR A 498 -40.45 4.07 6.61
CA TYR A 498 -40.55 4.62 5.27
C TYR A 498 -42.01 5.00 4.97
N SER A 499 -42.23 6.09 4.25
CA SER A 499 -43.52 6.36 3.61
C SER A 499 -43.43 6.07 2.12
N PHE A 500 -44.49 5.51 1.55
CA PHE A 500 -44.59 5.17 0.15
C PHE A 500 -45.92 5.63 -0.45
N SER A 501 -45.87 6.25 -1.62
CA SER A 501 -47.01 6.68 -2.42
C SER A 501 -47.12 5.77 -3.64
N SER A 502 -48.24 5.06 -3.80
CA SER A 502 -48.44 4.14 -4.91
C SER A 502 -48.76 4.84 -6.23
N SER A 503 -49.42 6.00 -6.18
CA SER A 503 -49.73 6.84 -7.35
C SER A 503 -48.46 7.40 -7.98
N SER A 504 -47.57 7.98 -7.17
CA SER A 504 -46.32 8.60 -7.64
C SER A 504 -45.14 7.62 -7.70
N GLY A 505 -45.21 6.52 -6.95
CA GLY A 505 -44.10 5.59 -6.73
C GLY A 505 -43.02 6.14 -5.80
N VAL A 506 -43.25 7.27 -5.13
CA VAL A 506 -42.25 7.91 -4.26
C VAL A 506 -42.12 7.16 -2.93
N ILE A 507 -40.89 6.91 -2.49
CA ILE A 507 -40.57 6.47 -1.13
C ILE A 507 -39.73 7.52 -0.41
N MET A 508 -39.94 7.67 0.90
CA MET A 508 -39.14 8.53 1.76
C MET A 508 -38.76 7.78 3.04
N LYS A 509 -37.48 7.85 3.43
CA LYS A 509 -37.01 7.34 4.72
C LYS A 509 -37.17 8.41 5.80
N TYR A 510 -37.80 8.06 6.91
CA TYR A 510 -37.81 8.90 8.12
C TYR A 510 -36.53 8.71 8.93
N VAL A 511 -36.05 9.80 9.50
CA VAL A 511 -34.89 9.85 10.40
C VAL A 511 -35.34 10.61 11.65
N LEU A 512 -35.09 10.05 12.84
CA LEU A 512 -35.41 10.73 14.09
C LEU A 512 -34.56 11.99 14.25
N ALA A 513 -35.13 13.01 14.89
CA ALA A 513 -34.45 14.29 15.08
C ALA A 513 -33.12 14.15 15.83
N GLU A 514 -33.04 13.24 16.81
CA GLU A 514 -31.82 12.95 17.57
C GLU A 514 -30.72 12.28 16.73
N ASP A 515 -31.09 11.46 15.75
CA ASP A 515 -30.17 10.78 14.83
C ASP A 515 -29.73 11.68 13.67
N PHE A 516 -30.56 12.67 13.34
CA PHE A 516 -30.26 13.68 12.32
C PHE A 516 -29.04 14.52 12.72
N VAL A 517 -28.92 14.87 14.00
CA VAL A 517 -27.85 15.72 14.55
C VAL A 517 -26.53 14.96 14.76
N LYS A 518 -26.59 13.70 15.23
CA LYS A 518 -25.38 12.90 15.56
C LYS A 518 -24.69 12.27 14.34
N GLY A 519 -25.42 12.00 13.25
CA GLY A 519 -24.90 11.20 12.13
C GLY A 519 -24.84 11.89 10.77
N GLY A 520 -25.27 13.16 10.66
CA GLY A 520 -25.39 13.84 9.36
C GLY A 520 -26.35 13.14 8.37
N SER A 521 -27.25 12.30 8.89
CA SER A 521 -28.15 11.45 8.11
C SER A 521 -29.21 12.32 7.43
N ARG A 522 -29.09 12.55 6.12
CA ARG A 522 -30.13 13.25 5.36
C ARG A 522 -31.28 12.28 5.05
N PRO A 523 -32.56 12.69 5.20
CA PRO A 523 -33.68 11.93 4.65
C PRO A 523 -33.44 11.78 3.15
N TRP A 524 -33.58 10.55 2.66
CA TRP A 524 -33.42 10.27 1.24
C TRP A 524 -34.78 9.94 0.64
N VAL A 525 -34.92 10.34 -0.63
CA VAL A 525 -36.16 10.22 -1.40
C VAL A 525 -35.81 9.60 -2.74
N GLY A 526 -36.68 8.73 -3.24
CA GLY A 526 -36.61 8.30 -4.63
C GLY A 526 -37.84 7.52 -5.08
N VAL A 527 -37.83 7.06 -6.33
CA VAL A 527 -39.01 6.51 -6.99
C VAL A 527 -38.86 5.00 -7.25
N ASN A 528 -39.86 4.22 -6.84
CA ASN A 528 -40.01 2.79 -7.15
C ASN A 528 -41.48 2.37 -7.34
N LYS A 529 -41.90 2.23 -8.60
CA LYS A 529 -43.24 1.70 -8.94
C LYS A 529 -43.38 0.18 -8.75
N GLU A 530 -42.28 -0.58 -8.77
CA GLU A 530 -42.30 -2.03 -8.51
C GLU A 530 -42.66 -2.32 -7.05
N LEU A 531 -42.19 -1.50 -6.12
CA LEU A 531 -42.51 -1.62 -4.69
C LEU A 531 -44.03 -1.56 -4.46
N GLY A 532 -44.73 -0.65 -5.14
CA GLY A 532 -46.18 -0.53 -5.07
C GLY A 532 -46.90 -1.79 -5.55
N LYS A 533 -46.42 -2.43 -6.62
CA LYS A 533 -46.97 -3.71 -7.10
C LYS A 533 -46.80 -4.83 -6.06
N VAL A 534 -45.65 -4.89 -5.38
CA VAL A 534 -45.41 -5.86 -4.31
C VAL A 534 -46.32 -5.62 -3.13
N ILE A 535 -46.43 -4.37 -2.66
CA ILE A 535 -47.27 -4.00 -1.51
C ILE A 535 -48.76 -4.26 -1.82
N SER A 536 -49.22 -3.95 -3.04
CA SER A 536 -50.62 -4.13 -3.43
C SER A 536 -51.10 -5.59 -3.32
N LYS A 537 -50.24 -6.59 -3.47
CA LYS A 537 -50.60 -8.01 -3.29
C LYS A 537 -51.10 -8.33 -1.87
N TYR A 538 -50.60 -7.61 -0.86
CA TYR A 538 -50.98 -7.83 0.53
C TYR A 538 -52.29 -7.16 0.92
N PHE A 539 -52.75 -6.18 0.13
CA PHE A 539 -53.98 -5.42 0.41
C PHE A 539 -55.10 -5.70 -0.60
N ASN A 540 -54.78 -6.17 -1.81
CA ASN A 540 -55.77 -6.59 -2.81
C ASN A 540 -56.28 -8.02 -2.58
N SER A 541 -55.83 -8.73 -1.53
CA SER A 541 -56.36 -10.05 -1.15
C SER A 541 -57.56 -9.99 -0.21
N ASN A 542 -57.95 -8.79 0.27
CA ASN A 542 -59.07 -8.57 1.19
C ASN A 542 -60.04 -7.48 0.70
N GLU A 543 -60.22 -7.31 -0.61
CA GLU A 543 -61.47 -6.72 -1.13
C GLU A 543 -62.53 -7.82 -1.20
N ASN A 544 -63.01 -8.21 -0.01
CA ASN A 544 -64.29 -8.86 0.25
C ASN A 544 -64.68 -8.56 1.69
#